data_AF-A0A2G6GWY5-F1
#
_entry.id   AF-A0A2G6GWY5-F1
#
_cell.length_a   1.000
_cell.length_b   1.000
_cell.length_c   1.000
_cell.angle_alpha   90.00
_cell.angle_beta   90.00
_cell.angle_gamma   90.00
#
_symmetry.space_group_name_H-M   'P 1'
#
loop_
_entity.id
_entity.type
_entity.pdbx_description
1 polymer ?
#
loop_
_entity_poly.entity_id
_entity_poly.type
_entity_poly.pdbx_seq_one_letter_code
_entity_poly.pdbx_strand_id
1 'polypeptide(L)'
;MADLVNGGCDIVGVLEQKMPLATGESARGQWQRQDIVIALTDVQYPTKICVELFNNSAHLADNIPEGSRIRVSVNIQSREYQGRWFTGIRGWRLETLADSAQGQAPMPQQGYQQPMQPQQGYQQPAQPQQGYQQPVQPQQGGASFPTQDGGAVAGGAFDDLPF
;
A
#
# COMPACT_ATOMS: atom_id res chain seq x y z
N MET A 1 3.21 -7.85 9.62
CA MET A 1 3.47 -8.67 10.83
C MET A 1 4.34 -7.84 11.76
N ALA A 2 4.07 -7.80 13.06
CA ALA A 2 4.89 -7.09 14.02
C ALA A 2 5.91 -8.07 14.64
N ASP A 3 7.19 -7.93 14.29
CA ASP A 3 8.26 -8.77 14.85
C ASP A 3 8.90 -8.09 16.05
N LEU A 4 9.02 -8.80 17.19
CA LEU A 4 9.66 -8.26 18.39
C LEU A 4 11.19 -8.34 18.28
N VAL A 5 11.87 -7.19 18.33
CA VAL A 5 13.34 -7.08 18.34
C VAL A 5 13.75 -6.16 19.49
N ASN A 6 14.48 -6.69 20.48
CA ASN A 6 15.04 -5.92 21.60
C ASN A 6 14.04 -4.99 22.32
N GLY A 7 12.79 -5.43 22.49
CA GLY A 7 11.73 -4.65 23.15
C GLY A 7 11.03 -3.60 22.27
N GLY A 8 11.48 -3.43 21.01
CA GLY A 8 10.72 -2.77 19.96
C GLY A 8 9.99 -3.78 19.07
N CYS A 9 9.12 -3.30 18.19
CA CYS A 9 8.54 -4.10 17.12
C CYS A 9 8.66 -3.42 15.75
N ASP A 10 8.76 -4.22 14.69
CA ASP A 10 8.78 -3.73 13.31
C ASP A 10 7.41 -3.85 12.67
N ILE A 11 6.85 -2.74 12.17
CA ILE A 11 5.57 -2.74 11.47
C ILE A 11 5.81 -2.47 9.98
N VAL A 12 5.21 -3.31 9.14
CA VAL A 12 5.24 -3.17 7.68
C VAL A 12 3.86 -2.76 7.18
N GLY A 13 3.82 -1.76 6.31
CA GLY A 13 2.58 -1.26 5.71
C GLY A 13 2.83 -0.18 4.66
N VAL A 14 1.76 0.48 4.22
CA VAL A 14 1.81 1.57 3.25
C VAL A 14 1.68 2.91 3.97
N LEU A 15 2.58 3.85 3.70
CA LEU A 15 2.49 5.21 4.22
C LEU A 15 1.34 5.95 3.53
N GLU A 16 0.25 6.24 4.24
CA GLU A 16 -0.91 6.91 3.64
C GLU A 16 -0.89 8.43 3.79
N GLN A 17 -0.47 8.91 4.95
CA GLN A 17 -0.57 10.34 5.26
C GLN A 17 0.56 10.77 6.19
N LYS A 18 1.09 11.97 5.94
CA LYS A 18 1.98 12.68 6.87
C LYS A 18 1.26 13.88 7.46
N MET A 19 1.27 13.99 8.78
CA MET A 19 0.75 15.17 9.46
C MET A 19 1.78 16.31 9.42
N PRO A 20 1.35 17.58 9.52
CA PRO A 20 2.26 18.70 9.61
C PRO A 20 3.24 18.54 10.79
N LEU A 21 4.49 18.98 10.59
CA LEU A 21 5.49 18.98 11.64
C LEU A 21 5.04 19.92 12.78
N ALA A 22 4.82 19.36 13.96
CA ALA A 22 4.57 20.10 15.18
C ALA A 22 5.90 20.39 15.87
N THR A 23 6.05 21.60 16.40
CA THR A 23 7.22 22.01 17.17
C THR A 23 6.80 22.74 18.43
N GLY A 24 7.69 22.79 19.42
CA GLY A 24 7.46 23.56 20.63
C GLY A 24 8.67 23.55 21.56
N GLU A 25 8.48 24.12 22.74
CA GLU A 25 9.49 24.16 23.79
C GLU A 25 9.00 23.40 25.03
N SER A 26 9.89 22.64 25.65
CA SER A 26 9.65 21.93 26.89
C SER A 26 10.74 22.26 27.91
N ALA A 27 10.55 21.85 29.17
CA ALA A 27 11.61 21.94 30.19
C ALA A 27 12.91 21.19 29.79
N ARG A 28 12.86 20.31 28.78
CA ARG A 28 14.01 19.56 28.24
C ARG A 28 14.57 20.17 26.95
N GLY A 29 14.10 21.37 26.56
CA GLY A 29 14.46 22.05 25.33
C GLY A 29 13.39 21.95 24.24
N GLN A 30 13.75 22.42 23.04
CA GLN A 30 12.89 22.37 21.87
C GLN A 30 12.58 20.92 21.47
N TRP A 31 11.35 20.69 21.02
CA TRP A 31 10.91 19.40 20.52
C TRP A 31 10.28 19.55 19.15
N GLN A 32 10.35 18.46 18.39
CA GLN A 32 9.74 18.33 17.07
C GLN A 32 8.99 17.00 17.03
N ARG A 33 7.82 16.97 16.41
CA ARG A 33 7.01 15.76 16.24
C ARG A 33 6.34 15.77 14.87
N GLN A 34 6.41 14.65 14.17
CA GLN A 34 5.63 14.40 12.98
C GLN A 34 4.86 13.09 13.17
N ASP A 35 3.54 13.15 13.00
CA ASP A 35 2.69 11.97 13.10
C ASP A 35 2.46 11.43 11.68
N ILE A 36 2.59 10.12 11.49
CA ILE A 36 2.34 9.47 10.20
C ILE A 36 1.27 8.39 10.32
N VAL A 37 0.49 8.19 9.26
CA VAL A 37 -0.53 7.13 9.20
C VAL A 37 -0.05 6.03 8.26
N ILE A 38 -0.07 4.80 8.75
CA ILE A 38 0.32 3.61 8.01
C ILE A 38 -0.88 2.67 7.90
N ALA A 39 -1.17 2.19 6.70
CA ALA A 39 -2.15 1.15 6.47
C ALA A 39 -1.50 -0.25 6.48
N LEU A 40 -2.05 -1.16 7.27
CA LEU A 40 -1.62 -2.56 7.29
C LEU A 40 -2.33 -3.32 6.17
N THR A 41 -1.69 -3.43 5.00
CA THR A 41 -2.34 -3.96 3.78
C THR A 41 -2.27 -5.49 3.64
N ASP A 42 -1.41 -6.17 4.41
CA ASP A 42 -1.19 -7.62 4.30
C ASP A 42 -2.23 -8.45 5.07
N VAL A 43 -3.36 -7.85 5.46
CA VAL A 43 -4.43 -8.48 6.23
C VAL A 43 -5.78 -8.28 5.55
N GLN A 44 -6.72 -9.20 5.78
CA GLN A 44 -8.04 -9.19 5.16
C GLN A 44 -8.85 -7.91 5.42
N TYR A 45 -8.58 -7.23 6.54
CA TYR A 45 -9.22 -5.97 6.91
C TYR A 45 -8.15 -4.94 7.22
N PRO A 46 -7.72 -4.13 6.22
CA PRO A 46 -6.67 -3.15 6.42
C PRO A 46 -7.05 -2.14 7.51
N THR A 47 -6.23 -2.08 8.55
CA THR A 47 -6.37 -1.10 9.62
C THR A 47 -5.31 -0.02 9.46
N LYS A 48 -5.67 1.21 9.83
CA LYS A 48 -4.74 2.32 9.88
C LYS A 48 -4.18 2.47 11.28
N ILE A 49 -2.89 2.71 11.38
CA ILE A 49 -2.20 3.01 12.64
C ILE A 49 -1.54 4.37 12.54
N CYS A 50 -1.59 5.14 13.62
CA CYS A 50 -0.83 6.38 13.74
C CYS A 50 0.47 6.10 14.47
N VAL A 51 1.59 6.56 13.92
CA VAL A 51 2.92 6.43 14.50
C VAL A 51 3.50 7.82 14.74
N GLU A 52 3.94 8.06 15.97
CA GLU A 52 4.57 9.32 16.37
C GLU A 52 6.08 9.25 16.11
N LEU A 53 6.61 10.15 15.28
CA LEU A 53 8.04 10.36 15.09
C LEU A 53 8.48 11.58 15.89
N PHE A 54 9.50 11.44 16.74
CA PHE A 54 9.87 12.49 17.71
C PHE A 54 11.35 12.89 17.61
N ASN A 55 11.62 14.18 17.74
CA ASN A 55 12.94 14.81 17.65
C ASN A 55 13.73 14.33 16.42
N ASN A 56 14.84 13.61 16.62
CA ASN A 56 15.72 13.14 15.54
C ASN A 56 14.97 12.31 14.48
N SER A 57 13.90 11.62 14.88
CA SER A 57 13.10 10.79 13.98
C SER A 57 11.99 11.58 13.25
N ALA A 58 11.67 12.81 13.68
CA ALA A 58 10.54 13.59 13.18
C ALA A 58 10.62 13.93 11.68
N HIS A 59 11.82 13.87 11.10
CA HIS A 59 12.07 14.16 9.69
C HIS A 59 12.26 12.90 8.82
N LEU A 60 12.17 11.70 9.41
CA LEU A 60 12.45 10.45 8.67
C LEU A 60 11.47 10.23 7.51
N ALA A 61 10.23 10.70 7.63
CA ALA A 61 9.22 10.52 6.60
C ALA A 61 9.24 11.62 5.52
N ASP A 62 10.00 12.70 5.68
CA ASP A 62 9.95 13.86 4.77
C ASP A 62 10.26 13.46 3.32
N ASN A 63 11.25 12.59 3.12
CA ASN A 63 11.71 12.15 1.81
C ASN A 63 11.01 10.90 1.26
N ILE A 64 10.05 10.32 1.98
CA ILE A 64 9.35 9.09 1.54
C ILE A 64 8.01 9.47 0.92
N PRO A 65 7.70 9.13 -0.33
CA PRO A 65 6.41 9.47 -0.92
C PRO A 65 5.26 8.73 -0.22
N GLU A 66 4.10 9.38 -0.10
CA GLU A 66 2.86 8.71 0.29
C GLU A 66 2.53 7.63 -0.76
N GLY A 67 1.93 6.52 -0.32
CA GLY A 67 1.76 5.30 -1.09
C GLY A 67 2.95 4.34 -1.05
N SER A 68 4.10 4.74 -0.50
CA SER A 68 5.26 3.84 -0.40
C SER A 68 5.04 2.74 0.62
N ARG A 69 5.47 1.52 0.28
CA ARG A 69 5.59 0.44 1.24
C ARG A 69 6.81 0.69 2.13
N ILE A 70 6.60 0.65 3.44
CA ILE A 70 7.62 0.98 4.44
C ILE A 70 7.66 -0.06 5.55
N ARG A 71 8.83 -0.17 6.18
CA ARG A 71 9.03 -0.79 7.49
C ARG A 71 9.34 0.30 8.49
N VAL A 72 8.59 0.35 9.59
CA VAL A 72 8.84 1.25 10.71
C VAL A 72 9.19 0.44 11.95
N SER A 73 10.33 0.72 12.56
CA SER A 73 10.67 0.18 13.87
C SER A 73 10.10 1.10 14.94
N VAL A 74 9.28 0.53 15.82
CA VAL A 74 8.52 1.26 16.82
C VAL A 74 8.69 0.70 18.21
N ASN A 75 8.43 1.53 19.20
CA ASN A 75 8.21 1.12 20.59
C ASN A 75 6.73 1.36 20.91
N ILE A 76 6.07 0.32 21.43
CA ILE A 76 4.68 0.42 21.86
C ILE A 76 4.67 0.58 23.38
N GLN A 77 4.01 1.64 23.85
CA GLN A 77 3.90 1.95 25.27
C GLN A 77 2.44 2.23 25.62
N SER A 78 2.00 1.73 26.77
CA SER A 78 0.68 2.03 27.30
C SER A 78 0.80 2.83 28.59
N ARG A 79 -0.06 3.82 28.75
CA ARG A 79 -0.17 4.63 29.97
C ARG A 79 -1.61 4.69 30.41
N GLU A 80 -1.82 4.60 31.72
CA GLU A 80 -3.12 4.85 32.32
C GLU A 80 -3.25 6.34 32.63
N TYR A 81 -4.38 6.93 32.28
CA TYR A 81 -4.78 8.27 32.69
C TYR A 81 -6.26 8.24 33.09
N GLN A 82 -6.53 8.56 34.36
CA GLN A 82 -7.88 8.61 34.93
C GLN A 82 -8.68 7.31 34.69
N GLY A 83 -8.10 6.14 34.99
CA GLY A 83 -8.78 4.86 34.80
C GLY A 83 -8.92 4.40 33.34
N ARG A 84 -8.41 5.17 32.37
CA ARG A 84 -8.42 4.84 30.94
C ARG A 84 -7.01 4.57 30.46
N TRP A 85 -6.84 3.50 29.70
CA TRP A 85 -5.57 3.13 29.10
C TRP A 85 -5.45 3.72 27.69
N PHE A 86 -4.29 4.28 27.40
CA PHE A 86 -3.93 4.82 26.10
C PHE A 86 -2.64 4.16 25.63
N THR A 87 -2.64 3.70 24.39
CA THR A 87 -1.46 3.14 23.74
C THR A 87 -0.87 4.17 22.78
N GLY A 88 0.42 4.43 22.91
CA GLY A 88 1.20 5.23 21.98
C GLY A 88 2.19 4.34 21.22
N ILE A 89 2.32 4.59 19.93
CA ILE A 89 3.27 3.91 19.05
C ILE A 89 4.31 4.94 18.62
N ARG A 90 5.54 4.80 19.10
CA ARG A 90 6.63 5.74 18.81
C ARG A 90 7.62 5.11 17.84
N GLY A 91 7.74 5.69 16.65
CA GLY A 91 8.71 5.26 15.64
C GLY A 91 10.08 5.89 15.87
N TRP A 92 11.12 5.09 15.72
CA TRP A 92 12.51 5.57 15.82
C TRP A 92 13.32 5.32 14.54
N ARG A 93 12.88 4.39 13.68
CA ARG A 93 13.50 4.10 12.38
C ARG A 93 12.43 3.86 11.33
N LEU A 94 12.72 4.30 10.11
CA LEU A 94 11.85 4.17 8.95
C LEU A 94 12.69 3.73 7.73
N GLU A 95 12.21 2.72 7.02
CA GLU A 95 12.86 2.17 5.83
C GLU A 95 11.83 2.00 4.72
N THR A 96 12.13 2.49 3.52
CA THR A 96 11.32 2.17 2.35
C THR A 96 11.63 0.75 1.90
N LEU A 97 10.59 -0.07 1.78
CA LEU A 97 10.71 -1.40 1.18
C LEU A 97 10.51 -1.20 -0.31
N ALA A 98 11.57 -1.45 -1.08
CA ALA A 98 11.44 -1.48 -2.53
C ALA A 98 10.46 -2.61 -2.88
N ASP A 99 9.31 -2.25 -3.47
CA ASP A 99 8.62 -3.21 -4.31
C ASP A 99 9.61 -3.58 -5.40
N SER A 100 9.95 -4.86 -5.52
CA SER A 100 10.85 -5.38 -6.54
C SER A 100 10.20 -5.34 -7.92
N ALA A 101 9.69 -4.18 -8.32
CA ALA A 101 9.17 -3.84 -9.62
C ALA A 101 9.73 -2.47 -10.00
N GLN A 102 10.50 -2.44 -11.09
CA GLN A 102 11.06 -1.25 -11.75
C GLN A 102 12.44 -0.76 -11.28
N GLY A 103 13.41 -1.67 -11.40
CA GLY A 103 14.74 -1.31 -11.87
C GLY A 103 14.78 -1.28 -13.41
N GLN A 104 13.97 -0.44 -14.05
CA GLN A 104 14.15 -0.11 -15.46
C GLN A 104 14.26 1.40 -15.56
N ALA A 105 15.45 1.90 -15.24
CA ALA A 105 15.82 3.27 -15.54
C ALA A 105 15.70 3.47 -17.07
N PRO A 106 15.09 4.56 -17.56
CA PRO A 106 15.24 4.93 -18.95
C PRO A 106 16.70 5.34 -19.16
N MET A 107 17.50 4.45 -19.74
CA MET A 107 18.81 4.84 -20.26
C MET A 107 18.60 5.89 -21.35
N PRO A 108 19.30 7.03 -21.32
CA PRO A 108 19.36 7.91 -22.48
C PRO A 108 20.05 7.15 -23.63
N GLN A 109 19.31 6.93 -24.70
CA GLN A 109 19.77 6.27 -25.91
C GLN A 109 20.80 7.17 -26.62
N GLN A 110 22.07 7.08 -26.22
CA GLN A 110 23.17 7.57 -27.03
C GLN A 110 23.32 6.64 -28.24
N GLY A 111 23.09 7.21 -29.42
CA GLY A 111 23.22 6.53 -30.70
C GLY A 111 24.64 6.04 -30.91
N TYR A 112 24.83 4.73 -30.82
CA TYR A 112 25.96 4.05 -31.41
C TYR A 112 25.52 3.46 -32.74
N GLN A 113 26.07 4.00 -33.82
CA GLN A 113 26.00 3.39 -35.15
C GLN A 113 26.74 2.05 -35.09
N GLN A 114 26.00 0.94 -35.21
CA GLN A 114 26.56 -0.39 -35.42
C GLN A 114 26.84 -0.56 -36.93
N PRO A 115 28.05 -0.95 -37.35
CA PRO A 115 28.27 -1.36 -38.72
C PRO A 115 27.56 -2.69 -39.00
N MET A 116 26.70 -2.69 -40.03
CA MET A 116 26.04 -3.89 -40.57
C MET A 116 27.10 -4.93 -40.99
N GLN A 117 26.99 -6.13 -40.43
CA GLN A 117 27.59 -7.33 -41.01
C GLN A 117 26.55 -8.00 -41.93
N PRO A 118 26.92 -8.48 -43.13
CA PRO A 118 26.00 -9.19 -43.99
C PRO A 118 25.76 -10.61 -43.45
N GLN A 119 24.53 -10.89 -43.00
CA GLN A 119 24.10 -12.25 -42.66
C GLN A 119 23.93 -13.08 -43.95
N GLN A 120 24.81 -14.06 -44.14
CA GLN A 120 24.57 -15.18 -45.05
C GLN A 120 23.40 -16.02 -44.49
N GLY A 121 22.42 -16.25 -45.35
CA GLY A 121 21.23 -17.03 -45.04
C GLY A 121 21.56 -18.51 -44.86
N TYR A 122 21.10 -19.06 -43.75
CA TYR A 122 20.88 -20.49 -43.60
C TYR A 122 19.38 -20.72 -43.56
N GLN A 123 18.87 -21.39 -44.60
CA GLN A 123 17.51 -21.90 -44.66
C GLN A 123 17.38 -23.06 -43.67
N GLN A 124 16.47 -22.92 -42.71
CA GLN A 124 16.09 -24.00 -41.82
C GLN A 124 14.89 -24.75 -42.45
N PRO A 125 14.96 -26.07 -42.65
CA PRO A 125 13.83 -26.82 -43.18
C PRO A 125 12.70 -26.90 -42.15
N ALA A 126 11.48 -26.65 -42.62
CA ALA A 126 10.25 -26.66 -41.83
C ALA A 126 9.93 -28.06 -41.27
N GLN A 127 9.71 -28.15 -39.97
CA GLN A 127 9.08 -29.32 -39.36
C GLN A 127 7.55 -29.16 -39.40
N PRO A 128 6.79 -30.19 -39.81
CA PRO A 128 5.34 -30.14 -39.76
C PRO A 128 4.85 -30.31 -38.32
N GLN A 129 4.19 -29.28 -37.77
CA GLN A 129 3.45 -29.43 -36.52
C GLN A 129 2.12 -30.14 -36.80
N GLN A 130 1.99 -31.35 -36.25
CA GLN A 130 0.72 -32.06 -36.14
C GLN A 130 -0.22 -31.27 -35.22
N GLY A 131 -1.42 -31.02 -35.70
CA GLY A 131 -2.48 -30.35 -34.95
C GLY A 131 -2.99 -31.23 -33.81
N TYR A 132 -2.90 -30.71 -32.58
CA TYR A 132 -3.68 -31.21 -31.47
C TYR A 132 -5.06 -30.56 -31.51
N GLN A 133 -6.09 -31.35 -31.77
CA GLN A 133 -7.48 -30.95 -31.57
C GLN A 133 -7.76 -30.95 -30.07
N GLN A 134 -8.20 -29.81 -29.52
CA GLN A 134 -8.84 -29.78 -28.21
C GLN A 134 -10.26 -30.36 -28.33
N PRO A 135 -10.71 -31.20 -27.38
CA PRO A 135 -12.12 -31.52 -27.27
C PRO A 135 -12.90 -30.28 -26.80
N VAL A 136 -13.94 -29.95 -27.57
CA VAL A 136 -14.95 -28.94 -27.25
C VAL A 136 -15.67 -29.31 -25.95
N GLN A 137 -15.65 -28.40 -24.97
CA GLN A 137 -16.51 -28.47 -23.80
C GLN A 137 -17.95 -28.06 -24.19
N PRO A 138 -18.99 -28.82 -23.79
CA PRO A 138 -20.36 -28.42 -24.03
C PRO A 138 -20.74 -27.22 -23.14
N GLN A 139 -21.25 -26.19 -23.81
CA GLN A 139 -21.78 -24.96 -23.25
C GLN A 139 -23.19 -25.22 -22.70
N GLN A 140 -23.36 -25.25 -21.37
CA GLN A 140 -24.66 -25.09 -20.71
C GLN A 140 -24.86 -23.57 -20.57
N GLY A 141 -25.81 -22.91 -21.27
CA GLY A 141 -27.25 -23.01 -21.02
C GLY A 141 -27.53 -22.39 -19.66
N GLY A 142 -27.64 -21.06 -19.51
CA GLY A 142 -28.74 -20.25 -20.01
C GLY A 142 -29.83 -20.15 -18.95
N ALA A 143 -29.82 -19.09 -18.13
CA ALA A 143 -30.97 -18.70 -17.32
C ALA A 143 -31.02 -17.17 -17.18
N SER A 144 -31.88 -16.61 -18.01
CA SER A 144 -32.35 -15.24 -18.06
C SER A 144 -33.11 -14.84 -16.79
N PHE A 145 -32.86 -13.61 -16.36
CA PHE A 145 -33.63 -12.89 -15.35
C PHE A 145 -35.06 -12.61 -15.85
N PRO A 146 -36.11 -12.87 -15.06
CA PRO A 146 -37.40 -12.24 -15.29
C PRO A 146 -37.45 -10.86 -14.61
N THR A 147 -37.65 -9.84 -15.43
CA THR A 147 -38.13 -8.52 -15.01
C THR A 147 -39.66 -8.53 -15.06
N GLN A 148 -40.30 -8.19 -13.94
CA GLN A 148 -41.71 -7.74 -13.85
C GLN A 148 -41.82 -7.02 -12.50
N ASP A 149 -42.62 -5.99 -12.29
CA ASP A 149 -43.42 -5.09 -13.12
C ASP A 149 -43.72 -3.89 -12.19
N GLY A 150 -44.19 -2.79 -12.77
CA GLY A 150 -44.32 -1.50 -12.09
C GLY A 150 -45.41 -1.44 -11.02
N GLY A 151 -45.28 -0.40 -10.20
CA GLY A 151 -46.26 -0.04 -9.19
C GLY A 151 -45.90 1.25 -8.45
N ALA A 152 -46.07 2.41 -9.12
CA ALA A 152 -46.43 3.65 -8.41
C ALA A 152 -47.75 3.38 -7.64
N VAL A 153 -48.03 3.93 -6.45
CA VAL A 153 -48.19 5.35 -6.09
C VAL A 153 -48.22 5.45 -4.55
N ALA A 154 -47.95 6.67 -4.05
CA ALA A 154 -48.52 7.29 -2.84
C ALA A 154 -47.61 7.45 -1.61
N GLY A 155 -46.99 8.63 -1.55
CA GLY A 155 -47.11 9.59 -0.45
C GLY A 155 -47.02 9.08 0.99
N GLY A 156 -45.90 9.39 1.64
CA GLY A 156 -45.77 9.33 3.09
C GLY A 156 -44.45 9.96 3.52
N ALA A 157 -44.49 11.26 3.83
CA ALA A 157 -43.43 11.92 4.57
C ALA A 157 -43.32 11.26 5.94
N PHE A 158 -42.20 10.60 6.21
CA PHE A 158 -41.80 10.17 7.55
C PHE A 158 -40.45 10.80 7.85
N ASP A 159 -40.52 12.12 8.04
CA ASP A 159 -39.54 12.94 8.75
C ASP A 159 -40.02 12.99 10.20
N ASP A 160 -39.52 12.09 11.06
CA ASP A 160 -39.58 12.25 12.52
C ASP A 160 -38.58 11.27 13.19
N LEU A 161 -37.37 11.75 13.47
CA LEU A 161 -36.42 11.07 14.35
C LEU A 161 -36.44 11.76 15.71
N PRO A 162 -36.77 11.04 16.81
CA PRO A 162 -36.75 11.64 18.14
C PRO A 162 -35.30 11.93 18.57
N PHE A 163 -35.14 13.13 19.11
CA PHE A 163 -34.02 13.65 19.91
C PHE A 163 -33.54 12.68 20.99
#